data_AF-A0A1F7X9T1-F1
#
_entry.id   AF-A0A1F7X9T1-F1
#
_cell.length_a   1.000
_cell.length_b   1.000
_cell.length_c   1.000
_cell.angle_alpha   90.00
_cell.angle_beta   90.00
_cell.angle_gamma   90.00
#
_symmetry.space_group_name_H-M   'P 1'
#
loop_
_entity.id
_entity.type
_entity.pdbx_description
1 polymer ?
#
loop_
_entity_poly.entity_id
_entity_poly.type
_entity_poly.pdbx_seq_one_letter_code
_entity_poly.pdbx_strand_id
1 'polypeptide(L)' 'MTTNNHSLALANTNNKQRVTLFVNPSILKQARAEAVVEETTLTTLVEKALTNYLPKETVIKKTVIRVSPDP' A
#
# COMPACT_ATOMS: atom_id res chain seq x y z
N MET A 1 4.13 17.31 39.16
CA MET A 1 3.48 17.53 37.85
C MET A 1 4.41 16.98 36.79
N THR A 2 4.09 15.81 36.23
CA THR A 2 4.90 15.20 35.16
C THR A 2 4.12 15.40 33.86
N THR A 3 4.61 16.25 32.96
CA THR A 3 4.03 16.43 31.63
C THR A 3 4.58 15.35 30.73
N ASN A 4 3.74 14.39 30.35
CA ASN A 4 4.09 13.41 29.34
C ASN A 4 4.13 14.13 27.98
N ASN A 5 5.33 14.36 27.47
CA ASN A 5 5.55 14.86 26.12
C ASN A 5 5.22 13.75 25.13
N HIS A 6 3.94 13.50 24.90
CA HIS A 6 3.49 12.67 23.79
C HIS A 6 3.25 13.56 22.57
N SER A 7 4.32 14.08 21.99
CA SER A 7 4.28 14.64 20.65
C SER A 7 4.13 13.48 19.66
N LEU A 8 2.89 13.03 19.43
CA LEU A 8 2.48 12.33 18.20
C LEU A 8 2.57 13.33 17.04
N ALA A 9 3.77 13.73 16.70
CA ALA A 9 4.03 14.66 15.61
C ALA A 9 4.96 13.99 14.62
N LEU A 10 4.44 12.99 13.92
CA LEU A 10 4.75 12.76 12.52
C LEU A 10 3.47 12.27 11.84
N ALA A 11 2.42 13.10 11.88
CA ALA A 11 1.45 13.10 10.80
C ALA A 11 2.26 13.48 9.55
N ASN A 12 2.79 12.47 8.87
CA ASN A 12 3.44 12.63 7.58
C ASN A 12 2.41 13.38 6.74
N THR A 13 2.71 14.61 6.33
CA THR A 13 1.75 15.52 5.69
C THR A 13 1.18 14.96 4.38
N ASN A 14 1.71 13.82 3.94
CA ASN A 14 1.15 12.92 2.94
C ASN A 14 0.79 11.60 3.64
N ASN A 15 -0.51 11.27 3.75
CA ASN A 15 -1.05 10.00 4.29
C ASN A 15 -0.68 8.74 3.45
N LYS A 16 0.52 8.71 2.86
CA LYS A 16 1.02 7.64 2.01
C LYS A 16 2.12 6.86 2.74
N GLN A 17 2.04 5.53 2.66
CA GLN A 17 3.08 4.62 3.15
C GLN A 17 4.04 4.26 2.00
N ARG A 18 5.35 4.35 2.24
CA ARG A 18 6.36 3.88 1.29
C ARG A 18 6.44 2.34 1.33
N VAL A 19 6.33 1.71 0.17
CA VAL A 19 6.42 0.25 0.01
C VAL A 19 7.48 -0.09 -1.05
N THR A 20 8.23 -1.17 -0.84
CA THR A 20 9.16 -1.72 -1.83
C THR A 20 8.49 -2.90 -2.54
N LEU A 21 8.45 -2.89 -3.87
CA LEU A 21 7.88 -3.96 -4.68
C LEU A 21 8.88 -4.40 -5.75
N PHE A 22 9.12 -5.70 -5.86
CA PHE A 22 9.87 -6.30 -6.96
C PHE A 22 8.91 -6.70 -8.09
N VAL A 23 9.17 -6.23 -9.30
CA VAL A 23 8.35 -6.49 -10.48
C VAL A 23 9.21 -6.94 -11.66
N ASN A 24 8.59 -7.63 -12.62
CA ASN A 24 9.27 -7.98 -13.87
C ASN A 24 9.74 -6.70 -14.61
N PRO A 25 11.02 -6.61 -15.03
CA PRO A 25 11.55 -5.42 -15.70
C PRO A 25 10.78 -5.01 -16.96
N SER A 26 10.26 -5.96 -17.73
CA SER A 26 9.48 -5.67 -18.94
C SER A 26 8.16 -4.97 -18.61
N ILE A 27 7.49 -5.40 -17.53
CA ILE A 27 6.27 -4.75 -17.04
C ILE A 27 6.58 -3.34 -16.55
N LEU A 28 7.68 -3.17 -15.79
CA LEU A 28 8.08 -1.86 -15.29
C LEU A 28 8.38 -0.87 -16.43
N LYS A 29 9.00 -1.32 -17.53
CA LYS A 29 9.25 -0.49 -18.71
C LYS A 29 7.94 -0.03 -19.36
N GLN A 30 7.00 -0.95 -19.55
CA GLN A 30 5.69 -0.63 -20.12
C GLN A 30 4.91 0.34 -19.24
N ALA A 31 4.84 0.08 -17.93
CA ALA A 31 4.14 0.95 -16.98
C ALA A 31 4.74 2.36 -16.92
N ARG A 32 6.05 2.50 -17.09
CA ARG A 32 6.71 3.82 -17.19
C ARG A 32 6.36 4.54 -18.48
N ALA A 33 6.32 3.84 -19.61
CA ALA A 33 5.92 4.42 -20.89
C ALA A 33 4.46 4.89 -20.83
N GLU A 34 3.56 4.07 -20.28
CA GLU A 34 2.15 4.42 -20.09
C GLU A 34 2.00 5.67 -19.21
N ALA A 35 2.75 5.76 -18.11
CA ALA A 35 2.70 6.93 -17.24
C ALA A 35 3.09 8.23 -17.97
N VAL A 36 4.01 8.16 -18.94
CA VAL A 36 4.38 9.33 -19.76
C VAL A 36 3.26 9.68 -20.75
N VAL A 37 2.65 8.69 -21.39
CA VAL A 37 1.54 8.90 -22.35
C VAL A 37 0.31 9.50 -21.65
N GLU A 38 0.01 9.04 -20.42
CA GLU A 38 -1.09 9.57 -19.60
C GLU A 38 -0.76 10.89 -18.87
N GLU A 39 0.43 11.49 -19.11
CA GLU A 39 0.91 12.67 -18.39
C GLU A 39 0.82 12.52 -16.85
N THR A 40 1.07 11.30 -16.35
CA THR A 40 0.94 10.94 -14.93
C THR A 40 2.23 10.34 -14.38
N THR A 41 2.18 9.84 -13.14
CA THR A 41 3.34 9.20 -12.51
C THR A 41 3.16 7.69 -12.42
N LEU A 42 4.27 6.95 -12.42
CA LEU A 42 4.27 5.51 -12.17
C LEU A 42 3.58 5.18 -10.84
N THR A 43 3.77 6.02 -9.81
CA THR A 43 3.11 5.87 -8.51
C THR A 43 1.60 5.92 -8.65
N THR A 44 1.07 6.91 -9.37
CA THR A 44 -0.37 7.06 -9.62
C THR A 44 -0.93 5.85 -10.39
N LEU A 45 -0.20 5.39 -11.41
CA LEU A 45 -0.60 4.24 -12.22
C LEU A 45 -0.67 2.95 -11.39
N VAL A 46 0.32 2.72 -10.51
CA VAL A 46 0.33 1.59 -9.59
C VAL A 46 -0.80 1.71 -8.56
N GLU A 47 -1.07 2.90 -8.01
CA GLU A 47 -2.19 3.11 -7.08
C GLU A 47 -3.55 2.82 -7.73
N LYS A 48 -3.77 3.28 -8.97
CA LYS A 48 -4.97 2.95 -9.75
C LYS A 48 -5.09 1.45 -9.99
N ALA A 49 -4.01 0.79 -10.43
CA ALA A 49 -4.01 -0.63 -10.72
C ALA A 49 -4.31 -1.47 -9.45
N LEU A 50 -3.71 -1.13 -8.32
CA LEU A 50 -3.99 -1.78 -7.04
C LEU A 50 -5.45 -1.59 -6.63
N THR A 51 -5.97 -0.35 -6.71
CA THR A 51 -7.37 -0.04 -6.38
C THR A 51 -8.34 -0.81 -7.26
N ASN A 52 -8.08 -0.90 -8.56
CA ASN A 52 -8.89 -1.65 -9.52
C ASN A 52 -8.85 -3.16 -9.28
N TYR A 53 -7.76 -3.67 -8.70
CA TYR A 53 -7.63 -5.08 -8.34
C TYR A 53 -8.37 -5.41 -7.03
N LEU A 54 -8.65 -4.41 -6.19
CA LEU A 54 -9.39 -4.64 -4.95
C LEU A 54 -10.86 -4.98 -5.26
N PRO A 55 -11.46 -5.92 -4.53
CA PRO A 55 -12.88 -6.19 -4.65
C PRO A 55 -13.69 -4.97 -4.20
N LYS A 56 -14.82 -4.71 -4.88
CA LYS A 56 -15.74 -3.61 -4.55
C LYS A 56 -16.18 -3.61 -3.09
N GLU A 57 -16.28 -4.79 -2.50
CA GLU A 57 -16.47 -4.99 -1.06
C GLU A 57 -15.29 -5.78 -0.51
N THR A 58 -14.49 -5.14 0.33
CA THR A 58 -13.41 -5.83 1.03
C THR A 58 -13.99 -6.50 2.28
N VAL A 59 -14.40 -7.76 2.15
CA VAL A 59 -14.78 -8.58 3.31
C VAL A 59 -13.50 -9.07 3.99
N ILE A 60 -12.98 -8.31 4.96
CA ILE A 60 -11.89 -8.77 5.84
C ILE A 60 -12.46 -9.85 6.75
N LYS A 61 -12.40 -11.12 6.32
CA LYS A 61 -12.75 -12.25 7.18
C LYS A 61 -11.61 -12.47 8.18
N LYS A 62 -11.86 -12.21 9.46
CA LYS A 62 -10.96 -12.62 10.54
C LYS A 62 -10.85 -14.14 10.51
N THR A 63 -9.72 -14.65 10.01
CA THR A 63 -9.44 -16.08 10.10
C THR A 63 -9.14 -16.39 11.57
N VAL A 64 -10.04 -17.15 12.22
CA VAL A 64 -9.75 -17.74 13.52
C VAL A 64 -8.75 -18.87 13.27
N ILE A 65 -7.47 -18.59 13.39
CA ILE A 65 -6.44 -19.63 13.40
C ILE A 65 -6.62 -20.36 14.73
N ARG A 66 -7.26 -21.53 14.70
CA ARG A 66 -7.24 -22.47 15.82
C ARG A 66 -5.88 -23.13 15.81
N VAL A 67 -4.96 -22.62 16.64
CA VAL A 67 -3.72 -23.35 16.93
C VAL A 67 -4.15 -24.53 17.81
N SER A 68 -4.01 -25.75 17.30
CA SER A 68 -4.10 -26.95 18.13
C SER A 68 -3.00 -26.89 19.18
N PRO A 69 -3.31 -27.15 20.47
CA PRO A 69 -2.28 -27.20 21.49
C PRO A 69 -1.25 -28.27 21.10
N ASP A 70 0.03 -27.91 21.11
CA ASP A 70 1.11 -28.88 20.97
C ASP A 70 1.03 -29.91 22.11
N PRO A 71 1.35 -31.19 21.84
CA PRO A 71 1.25 -32.28 22.81
C PRO A 71 2.17 -32.14 24.03
#